data_AF-A0A9E3KA64-F1
#
_entry.id   AF-A0A9E3KA64-F1
#
_cell.length_a   1.000
_cell.length_b   1.000
_cell.length_c   1.000
_cell.angle_alpha   90.00
_cell.angle_beta   90.00
_cell.angle_gamma   90.00
#
_symmetry.space_group_name_H-M   'P 1'
#
loop_
_entity.id
_entity.type
_entity.pdbx_description
1 polymer ?
#
loop_
_entity_poly.entity_id
_entity_poly.type
_entity_poly.pdbx_seq_one_letter_code
_entity_poly.pdbx_strand_id
1 'polypeptide(L)'
;MTARLLGVAIAIAAASPAKAERLVTTLSTSRVLISSNFTGTDVVLFGSVERDAQTVARRGGYDIVVTVTGPREDILTFRKERMFGIWVNADSRTFVKAPSYLTVLSNRTITDITDINTLRRTQTGLARILLPQEISGDIADSIRDDPFRQAFLRLKIERNLYRETQNGVTFLTPALIRAAIPIPDDAPTGNYDID
;
A
#
# COMPACT_ATOMS: atom_id res chain seq x y z
N MET A 1 -4.83 64.00 -33.47
CA MET A 1 -6.04 63.14 -33.57
C MET A 1 -5.96 62.53 -34.97
N THR A 2 -5.84 61.21 -35.21
CA THR A 2 -6.38 60.06 -34.49
C THR A 2 -5.61 58.76 -34.85
N ALA A 3 -5.45 57.91 -33.83
CA ALA A 3 -5.46 56.44 -33.83
C ALA A 3 -4.42 55.63 -34.65
N ARG A 4 -3.35 55.22 -33.97
CA ARG A 4 -2.57 54.00 -34.25
C ARG A 4 -3.39 52.77 -33.79
N LEU A 5 -3.78 51.89 -34.71
CA LEU A 5 -4.34 50.58 -34.39
C LEU A 5 -3.21 49.59 -34.13
N LEU A 6 -3.09 49.22 -32.85
CA LEU A 6 -2.17 48.26 -32.28
C LEU A 6 -2.64 46.85 -32.65
N GLY A 7 -1.90 46.15 -33.51
CA GLY A 7 -2.14 44.74 -33.81
C GLY A 7 -1.72 43.87 -32.63
N VAL A 8 -2.69 43.44 -31.82
CA VAL A 8 -2.48 42.45 -30.76
C VAL A 8 -2.36 41.08 -31.41
N ALA A 9 -1.13 40.60 -31.61
CA ALA A 9 -0.86 39.22 -31.96
C ALA A 9 -1.17 38.34 -30.74
N ILE A 10 -2.29 37.64 -30.80
CA ILE A 10 -2.67 36.61 -29.82
C ILE A 10 -1.66 35.47 -29.96
N ALA A 11 -0.69 35.43 -29.06
CA ALA A 11 0.16 34.28 -28.85
C ALA A 11 -0.69 33.17 -28.20
N ILE A 12 -1.31 32.34 -29.04
CA ILE A 12 -1.82 31.03 -28.63
C ILE A 12 -0.57 30.22 -28.28
N ALA A 13 -0.16 30.31 -27.02
CA ALA A 13 0.83 29.41 -26.46
C ALA A 13 0.30 27.99 -26.67
N ALA A 14 0.96 27.24 -27.55
CA ALA A 14 0.76 25.81 -27.70
C ALA A 14 1.08 25.17 -26.35
N ALA A 15 0.05 24.95 -25.54
CA ALA A 15 0.15 24.09 -24.36
C ALA A 15 0.38 22.67 -24.89
N SER A 16 1.65 22.31 -25.07
CA SER A 16 2.03 20.92 -25.33
C SER A 16 1.39 20.06 -24.24
N PRO A 17 0.67 18.98 -24.59
CA PRO A 17 0.09 18.10 -23.58
C PRO A 17 1.23 17.60 -22.70
N ALA A 18 1.11 17.80 -21.38
CA ALA A 18 2.03 17.25 -20.41
C ALA A 18 1.97 15.72 -20.53
N LYS A 19 2.95 15.12 -21.19
CA LYS A 19 3.02 13.68 -21.35
C LYS A 19 3.67 13.07 -20.11
N ALA A 20 2.84 12.34 -19.36
CA ALA A 20 3.19 11.66 -18.14
C ALA A 20 4.09 10.44 -18.42
N GLU A 21 5.06 10.21 -17.55
CA GLU A 21 5.76 8.92 -17.46
C GLU A 21 4.75 7.81 -17.18
N ARG A 22 4.96 6.63 -17.76
CA ARG A 22 4.05 5.49 -17.63
C ARG A 22 4.73 4.37 -16.85
N LEU A 23 4.06 3.88 -15.81
CA LEU A 23 4.46 2.67 -15.11
C LEU A 23 3.72 1.48 -15.73
N VAL A 24 4.46 0.49 -16.21
CA VAL A 24 3.94 -0.79 -16.71
C VAL A 24 4.40 -1.88 -15.75
N THR A 25 3.50 -2.77 -15.34
CA THR A 25 3.80 -3.85 -14.38
C THR A 25 3.32 -5.21 -14.88
N THR A 26 3.99 -6.27 -14.44
CA THR A 26 3.61 -7.66 -14.69
C THR A 26 4.02 -8.54 -13.51
N LEU A 27 3.30 -9.62 -13.28
CA LEU A 27 3.58 -10.60 -12.24
C LEU A 27 4.19 -11.87 -12.82
N SER A 28 5.04 -12.56 -12.04
CA SER A 28 5.55 -13.89 -12.39
C SER A 28 4.42 -14.93 -12.45
N THR A 29 3.41 -14.77 -11.60
CA THR A 29 2.17 -15.54 -11.64
C THR A 29 1.01 -14.66 -11.23
N SER A 30 -0.13 -14.80 -11.92
CA SER A 30 -1.38 -14.14 -11.57
C SER A 30 -2.25 -14.98 -10.63
N ARG A 31 -1.85 -16.22 -10.33
CA ARG A 31 -2.60 -17.14 -9.45
C ARG A 31 -1.67 -18.05 -8.66
N VAL A 32 -1.95 -18.16 -7.36
CA VAL A 32 -1.31 -19.11 -6.46
C VAL A 32 -2.38 -20.11 -5.99
N LEU A 33 -2.11 -21.40 -6.10
CA LEU A 33 -3.01 -22.45 -5.62
C LEU A 33 -2.62 -22.80 -4.18
N ILE A 34 -3.55 -22.60 -3.24
CA ILE A 34 -3.37 -22.92 -1.83
C ILE A 34 -3.98 -24.30 -1.57
N SER A 35 -3.12 -25.32 -1.42
CA SER A 35 -3.48 -26.68 -1.02
C SER A 35 -3.21 -26.92 0.46
N SER A 36 -3.67 -28.05 1.02
CA SER A 36 -3.49 -28.38 2.44
C SER A 36 -2.03 -28.50 2.89
N ASN A 37 -1.08 -28.63 1.95
CA ASN A 37 0.36 -28.69 2.19
C ASN A 37 1.10 -27.43 1.70
N PHE A 38 0.40 -26.32 1.48
CA PHE A 38 1.01 -25.06 1.07
C PHE A 38 1.92 -24.53 2.19
N THR A 39 3.17 -24.18 1.83
CA THR A 39 4.19 -23.70 2.77
C THR A 39 4.58 -22.24 2.51
N GLY A 40 3.73 -21.49 1.79
CA GLY A 40 4.05 -20.17 1.28
C GLY A 40 4.77 -20.18 -0.07
N THR A 41 4.80 -19.03 -0.73
CA THR A 41 5.49 -18.82 -2.00
C THR A 41 5.82 -17.35 -2.20
N ASP A 42 6.73 -17.04 -3.13
CA ASP A 42 7.01 -15.67 -3.54
C ASP A 42 6.41 -15.38 -4.92
N VAL A 43 5.63 -14.30 -5.02
CA VAL A 43 5.19 -13.75 -6.30
C VAL A 43 6.11 -12.59 -6.67
N VAL A 44 6.70 -12.61 -7.86
CA VAL A 44 7.62 -11.56 -8.28
C VAL A 44 6.88 -10.56 -9.16
N LEU A 45 6.84 -9.31 -8.72
CA LEU A 45 6.40 -8.17 -9.51
C LEU A 45 7.60 -7.61 -10.29
N PHE A 46 7.41 -7.44 -11.58
CA PHE A 46 8.30 -6.68 -12.45
C PHE A 46 7.58 -5.42 -12.90
N GLY A 47 8.32 -4.32 -13.00
CA GLY A 47 7.77 -3.07 -13.49
C GLY A 47 8.79 -2.30 -14.30
N SER A 48 8.32 -1.53 -15.28
CA SER A 48 9.15 -0.60 -16.02
C SER A 48 8.54 0.79 -16.05
N VAL A 49 9.37 1.81 -15.80
CA VAL A 49 9.02 3.21 -15.94
C VAL A 49 9.39 3.66 -17.35
N GLU A 50 8.39 3.73 -18.22
CA GLU A 50 8.54 4.21 -19.58
C GLU A 50 8.50 5.74 -19.63
N ARG A 51 9.45 6.32 -20.35
CA ARG A 51 9.55 7.76 -20.59
C ARG A 51 9.29 8.04 -22.06
N ASP A 52 8.62 9.15 -22.36
CA ASP A 52 8.55 9.64 -23.74
C ASP A 52 9.89 10.34 -24.08
N ALA A 53 10.23 10.43 -25.36
CA ALA A 53 11.41 11.13 -25.87
C ALA A 53 11.44 12.62 -25.47
N GLN A 54 10.30 13.19 -25.08
CA GLN A 54 10.13 14.58 -24.63
C GLN A 54 10.21 14.72 -23.09
N THR A 55 10.38 13.64 -22.32
CA THR A 55 10.44 13.70 -20.86
C THR A 55 11.79 14.26 -20.41
N VAL A 56 11.76 15.40 -19.70
CA VAL A 56 12.96 16.01 -19.11
C VAL A 56 13.59 15.04 -18.10
N ALA A 57 14.89 14.79 -18.22
CA ALA A 57 15.62 13.90 -17.32
C ALA A 57 15.48 14.38 -15.86
N ARG A 58 15.00 13.49 -14.98
CA ARG A 58 14.98 13.74 -13.54
C ARG A 58 16.41 13.76 -13.01
N ARG A 59 16.71 14.70 -12.10
CA ARG A 59 17.99 14.73 -11.35
C ARG A 59 18.12 13.60 -10.33
N GLY A 60 16.99 13.01 -9.90
CA GLY A 60 16.95 11.91 -8.94
C GLY A 60 16.37 10.62 -9.54
N GLY A 61 16.65 9.49 -8.90
CA GLY A 61 16.02 8.22 -9.21
C GLY A 61 14.52 8.21 -8.90
N TYR A 62 13.85 7.11 -9.23
CA TYR A 62 12.45 6.91 -8.89
C TYR A 62 12.31 6.34 -7.48
N ASP A 63 11.26 6.78 -6.80
CA ASP A 63 10.79 6.12 -5.59
C ASP A 63 9.57 5.30 -5.91
N ILE A 64 9.61 4.04 -5.48
CA ILE A 64 8.56 3.07 -5.75
C ILE A 64 8.20 2.42 -4.44
N VAL A 65 6.89 2.41 -4.18
CA VAL A 65 6.26 1.63 -3.13
C VAL A 65 5.26 0.71 -3.80
N VAL A 66 5.31 -0.56 -3.44
CA VAL A 66 4.37 -1.60 -3.88
C VAL A 66 3.54 -1.97 -2.67
N THR A 67 2.23 -1.80 -2.76
CA THR A 67 1.30 -2.20 -1.69
C THR A 67 0.47 -3.37 -2.19
N VAL A 68 0.48 -4.47 -1.46
CA VAL A 68 -0.32 -5.66 -1.77
C VAL A 68 -1.34 -5.85 -0.69
N THR A 69 -2.62 -5.85 -1.07
CA THR A 69 -3.76 -5.93 -0.15
C THR A 69 -4.55 -7.20 -0.45
N GLY A 70 -4.69 -8.08 0.53
CA GLY A 70 -5.53 -9.27 0.43
C GLY A 70 -7.04 -8.96 0.54
N PRO A 71 -7.90 -9.98 0.44
CA PRO A 71 -9.34 -9.79 0.53
C PRO A 71 -9.72 -9.13 1.86
N ARG A 72 -10.70 -8.22 1.83
CA ARG A 72 -11.17 -7.50 3.02
C ARG A 72 -12.21 -8.32 3.77
N GLU A 73 -12.07 -8.39 5.10
CA GLU A 73 -12.92 -9.17 5.98
C GLU A 73 -13.28 -8.39 7.25
N ASP A 74 -14.43 -8.74 7.85
CA ASP A 74 -14.81 -8.24 9.16
C ASP A 74 -14.23 -9.17 10.24
N ILE A 75 -13.37 -8.63 11.10
CA ILE A 75 -12.59 -9.42 12.07
C ILE A 75 -12.99 -9.07 13.49
N LEU A 76 -13.62 -10.02 14.19
CA LEU A 76 -13.89 -9.91 15.61
C LEU A 76 -12.64 -10.24 16.43
N THR A 77 -12.16 -9.27 17.20
CA THR A 77 -11.00 -9.40 18.08
C THR A 77 -11.45 -9.44 19.54
N PHE A 78 -10.91 -10.38 20.31
CA PHE A 78 -11.20 -10.52 21.74
C PHE A 78 -9.98 -10.12 22.58
N ARG A 79 -10.22 -9.33 23.62
CA ARG A 79 -9.26 -9.13 24.71
C ARG A 79 -9.49 -10.20 25.77
N LYS A 80 -8.50 -11.08 25.94
CA LYS A 80 -8.50 -12.09 27.00
C LYS A 80 -7.94 -11.51 28.29
N GLU A 81 -8.61 -11.79 29.40
CA GLU A 81 -8.17 -11.42 30.75
C GLU A 81 -8.20 -12.66 31.64
N ARG A 82 -7.30 -12.71 32.62
CA ARG A 82 -7.26 -13.82 33.57
C ARG A 82 -8.03 -13.44 34.83
N MET A 83 -9.19 -14.06 35.02
CA MET A 83 -10.05 -13.85 36.18
C MET A 83 -10.18 -15.16 36.95
N PHE A 84 -9.94 -15.14 38.27
CA PHE A 84 -10.02 -16.34 39.13
C PHE A 84 -9.25 -17.56 38.57
N GLY A 85 -8.10 -17.34 37.95
CA GLY A 85 -7.23 -18.39 37.41
C GLY A 85 -7.56 -18.87 35.99
N ILE A 86 -8.73 -18.52 35.43
CA ILE A 86 -9.17 -18.88 34.07
C ILE A 86 -9.07 -17.70 33.09
N TRP A 87 -8.90 -18.00 31.80
CA TRP A 87 -8.94 -16.99 30.74
C TRP A 87 -10.37 -16.76 30.29
N VAL A 88 -10.82 -15.52 30.33
CA VAL A 88 -12.14 -15.11 29.85
C VAL A 88 -11.99 -14.05 28.75
N ASN A 89 -12.92 -14.03 27.80
CA ASN A 89 -13.02 -12.95 26.82
C ASN A 89 -13.68 -11.76 27.52
N ALA A 90 -12.88 -10.83 28.03
CA ALA A 90 -13.36 -9.71 28.84
C ALA A 90 -13.95 -8.57 28.01
N ASP A 91 -13.47 -8.39 26.77
CA ASP A 91 -13.95 -7.35 25.86
C ASP A 91 -13.74 -7.78 24.40
N SER A 92 -14.46 -7.18 23.47
CA SER A 92 -14.35 -7.46 22.04
C SER A 92 -14.56 -6.23 21.16
N ARG A 93 -13.88 -6.18 20.02
CA ARG A 93 -14.03 -5.15 18.99
C ARG A 93 -14.03 -5.79 17.61
N THR A 94 -14.87 -5.29 16.72
CA THR A 94 -14.89 -5.72 15.32
C THR A 94 -14.12 -4.72 14.47
N PHE A 95 -13.13 -5.18 13.72
CA PHE A 95 -12.52 -4.40 12.65
C PHE A 95 -13.30 -4.67 11.36
N VAL A 96 -13.83 -3.61 10.76
CA VAL A 96 -14.71 -3.71 9.58
C VAL A 96 -13.86 -3.54 8.32
N LYS A 97 -14.02 -4.46 7.36
CA LYS A 97 -13.30 -4.47 6.07
C LYS A 97 -11.77 -4.36 6.23
N ALA A 98 -11.22 -4.97 7.27
CA ALA A 98 -9.79 -5.03 7.46
C ALA A 98 -9.15 -5.92 6.36
N PRO A 99 -8.02 -5.52 5.77
CA PRO A 99 -7.27 -6.40 4.89
C PRO A 99 -6.90 -7.70 5.61
N SER A 100 -7.17 -8.84 4.99
CA SER A 100 -6.75 -10.12 5.55
C SER A 100 -5.22 -10.30 5.52
N TYR A 101 -4.58 -9.72 4.51
CA TYR A 101 -3.14 -9.63 4.26
C TYR A 101 -2.77 -8.22 3.79
N LEU A 102 -1.60 -7.73 4.18
CA LEU A 102 -1.08 -6.44 3.75
C LEU A 102 0.45 -6.44 3.74
N THR A 103 1.07 -6.31 2.56
CA THR A 103 2.50 -6.03 2.47
C THR A 103 2.80 -4.71 1.79
N VAL A 104 3.79 -3.98 2.31
CA VAL A 104 4.28 -2.73 1.75
C VAL A 104 5.78 -2.89 1.50
N LEU A 105 6.19 -2.84 0.24
CA LEU A 105 7.58 -2.97 -0.19
C LEU A 105 8.04 -1.65 -0.77
N SER A 106 9.19 -1.14 -0.38
CA SER A 106 9.71 0.13 -0.90
C SER A 106 11.17 0.04 -1.32
N ASN A 107 11.62 0.93 -2.21
CA ASN A 107 13.04 1.00 -2.61
C ASN A 107 13.91 1.79 -1.62
N ARG A 108 13.30 2.61 -0.76
CA ARG A 108 13.93 3.39 0.31
C ARG A 108 13.02 3.41 1.53
N THR A 109 13.49 3.94 2.65
CA THR A 109 12.65 4.19 3.83
C THR A 109 11.43 5.04 3.45
N ILE A 110 10.22 4.61 3.82
CA ILE A 110 8.96 5.29 3.43
C ILE A 110 8.95 6.77 3.84
N THR A 111 9.54 7.12 4.98
CA THR A 111 9.65 8.51 5.47
C THR A 111 10.57 9.39 4.63
N ASP A 112 11.43 8.79 3.80
CA ASP A 112 12.41 9.49 2.96
C ASP A 112 11.95 9.59 1.50
N ILE A 113 10.83 8.92 1.17
CA ILE A 113 10.20 8.92 -0.15
C ILE A 113 9.33 10.15 -0.32
N THR A 114 8.48 10.46 0.66
CA THR A 114 7.57 11.61 0.59
C THR A 114 7.19 12.12 1.98
N ASP A 115 6.55 13.28 2.03
CA ASP A 115 6.13 13.89 3.28
C ASP A 115 4.98 13.13 3.96
N ILE A 116 4.84 13.34 5.27
CA ILE A 116 3.85 12.62 6.09
C ILE A 116 2.40 12.87 5.65
N ASN A 117 2.08 14.03 5.08
CA ASN A 117 0.72 14.33 4.64
C ASN A 117 0.38 13.53 3.40
N THR A 118 1.33 13.44 2.46
CA THR A 118 1.21 12.57 1.28
C THR A 118 1.03 11.11 1.70
N LEU A 119 1.90 10.59 2.57
CA LEU A 119 1.79 9.21 3.07
C LEU A 119 0.45 8.89 3.74
N ARG A 120 -0.10 9.85 4.50
CA ARG A 120 -1.43 9.69 5.13
C ARG A 120 -2.54 9.70 4.10
N ARG A 121 -2.47 10.59 3.12
CA ARG A 121 -3.48 10.71 2.06
C ARG A 121 -3.51 9.47 1.16
N THR A 122 -2.34 8.91 0.86
CA THR A 122 -2.19 7.70 0.04
C THR A 122 -2.25 6.41 0.86
N GLN A 123 -2.38 6.52 2.19
CA GLN A 123 -2.41 5.38 3.13
C GLN A 123 -1.21 4.44 3.00
N THR A 124 -0.06 5.01 2.64
CA THR A 124 1.16 4.23 2.34
C THR A 124 1.90 3.89 3.63
N GLY A 125 2.16 2.60 3.84
CA GLY A 125 2.84 2.06 5.01
C GLY A 125 1.89 1.58 6.10
N LEU A 126 2.33 0.58 6.87
CA LEU A 126 1.52 -0.12 7.86
C LEU A 126 0.96 0.80 8.95
N ALA A 127 1.71 1.84 9.32
CA ALA A 127 1.28 2.78 10.36
C ALA A 127 0.15 3.74 9.90
N ARG A 128 -0.16 3.80 8.60
CA ARG A 128 -1.06 4.82 8.00
C ARG A 128 -2.31 4.22 7.38
N ILE A 129 -2.45 2.90 7.39
CA ILE A 129 -3.67 2.25 6.91
C ILE A 129 -4.87 2.62 7.78
N LEU A 130 -6.02 2.75 7.15
CA LEU A 130 -7.28 2.81 7.85
C LEU A 130 -7.65 1.41 8.33
N LEU A 131 -8.06 1.31 9.58
CA LEU A 131 -8.62 0.12 10.19
C LEU A 131 -9.90 0.55 10.91
N PRO A 132 -11.01 0.68 10.18
CA PRO A 132 -12.31 0.97 10.76
C PRO A 132 -12.66 -0.06 11.84
N GLN A 133 -13.16 0.43 12.96
CA GLN A 133 -13.66 -0.38 14.06
C GLN A 133 -15.12 -0.04 14.32
N GLU A 134 -15.90 -1.07 14.63
CA GLU A 134 -17.24 -0.91 15.14
C GLU A 134 -17.23 -0.91 16.66
N ILE A 135 -17.79 0.16 17.26
CA ILE A 135 -17.95 0.32 18.70
C ILE A 135 -19.38 0.78 18.97
N SER A 136 -20.15 -0.05 19.67
CA SER A 136 -21.53 0.25 20.06
C SER A 136 -22.43 0.69 18.89
N GLY A 137 -22.22 0.11 17.70
CA GLY A 137 -23.00 0.40 16.48
C GLY A 137 -22.52 1.61 15.67
N ASP A 138 -21.46 2.29 16.10
CA ASP A 138 -20.79 3.33 15.30
C ASP A 138 -19.51 2.78 14.67
N ILE A 139 -19.23 3.19 13.43
CA ILE A 139 -18.06 2.76 12.66
C ILE A 139 -17.16 3.96 12.39
N ALA A 140 -15.98 3.95 13.00
CA ALA A 140 -14.97 4.98 12.82
C ALA A 140 -13.58 4.35 12.65
N ASP A 141 -12.64 5.08 12.05
CA ASP A 141 -11.25 4.61 12.02
C ASP A 141 -10.70 4.46 13.44
N SER A 142 -10.00 3.35 13.67
CA SER A 142 -9.39 3.09 14.96
C SER A 142 -8.28 4.10 15.27
N ILE A 143 -8.32 4.64 16.48
CA ILE A 143 -7.28 5.53 16.97
C ILE A 143 -5.96 4.76 17.02
N ARG A 144 -4.86 5.42 16.64
CA ARG A 144 -3.54 4.76 16.55
C ARG A 144 -3.08 4.09 17.85
N ASP A 145 -3.36 4.73 18.97
CA ASP A 145 -2.95 4.26 20.30
C ASP A 145 -4.02 3.38 20.98
N ASP A 146 -5.07 2.97 20.25
CA ASP A 146 -6.03 2.01 20.76
C ASP A 146 -5.35 0.65 21.03
N PRO A 147 -5.44 0.10 22.25
CA PRO A 147 -4.92 -1.22 22.59
C PRO A 147 -5.42 -2.34 21.65
N PHE A 148 -6.67 -2.28 21.18
CA PHE A 148 -7.19 -3.28 20.24
C PHE A 148 -6.50 -3.17 18.89
N ARG A 149 -6.29 -1.96 18.37
CA ARG A 149 -5.55 -1.71 17.12
C ARG A 149 -4.11 -2.20 17.22
N GLN A 150 -3.41 -1.85 18.29
CA GLN A 150 -2.02 -2.28 18.51
C GLN A 150 -1.91 -3.80 18.61
N ALA A 151 -2.82 -4.46 19.35
CA ALA A 151 -2.85 -5.91 19.45
C ALA A 151 -3.18 -6.59 18.12
N PHE A 152 -4.15 -6.06 17.38
CA PHE A 152 -4.53 -6.56 16.05
C PHE A 152 -3.34 -6.51 15.07
N LEU A 153 -2.70 -5.34 14.95
CA LEU A 153 -1.54 -5.16 14.09
C LEU A 153 -0.39 -6.08 14.50
N ARG A 154 -0.09 -6.14 15.80
CA ARG A 154 0.94 -7.03 16.34
C ARG A 154 0.69 -8.49 15.96
N LEU A 155 -0.53 -8.99 16.15
CA LEU A 155 -0.88 -10.38 15.81
C LEU A 155 -0.78 -10.67 14.31
N LYS A 156 -1.22 -9.72 13.46
CA LYS A 156 -1.08 -9.86 12.00
C LYS A 156 0.39 -9.82 11.56
N ILE A 157 1.23 -9.01 12.21
CA ILE A 157 2.69 -8.96 11.96
C ILE A 157 3.38 -10.25 12.42
N GLU A 158 3.07 -10.74 13.63
CA GLU A 158 3.61 -12.00 14.17
C GLU A 158 3.31 -13.20 13.26
N ARG A 159 2.16 -13.17 12.57
CA ARG A 159 1.76 -14.18 11.57
C ARG A 159 2.30 -13.94 10.16
N ASN A 160 3.11 -12.90 9.93
CA ASN A 160 3.59 -12.50 8.60
C ASN A 160 2.49 -12.09 7.60
N LEU A 161 1.25 -11.89 8.05
CA LEU A 161 0.16 -11.39 7.21
C LEU A 161 0.32 -9.90 6.94
N TYR A 162 0.87 -9.15 7.89
CA TYR A 162 1.14 -7.72 7.78
C TYR A 162 2.64 -7.48 7.80
N ARG A 163 3.19 -6.87 6.75
CA ARG A 163 4.63 -6.64 6.63
C ARG A 163 4.97 -5.33 5.92
N GLU A 164 5.95 -4.61 6.44
CA GLU A 164 6.58 -3.47 5.75
C GLU A 164 8.06 -3.80 5.56
N THR A 165 8.54 -3.75 4.31
CA THR A 165 9.94 -4.10 3.98
C THR A 165 10.58 -2.98 3.20
N GLN A 166 11.52 -2.33 3.86
CA GLN A 166 12.43 -1.36 3.25
C GLN A 166 13.39 -2.11 2.33
N ASN A 167 13.74 -1.50 1.20
CA ASN A 167 14.55 -2.11 0.13
C ASN A 167 13.91 -3.39 -0.46
N GLY A 168 12.59 -3.57 -0.31
CA GLY A 168 11.84 -4.68 -0.93
C GLY A 168 11.63 -4.50 -2.44
N VAL A 169 11.81 -3.28 -2.95
CA VAL A 169 11.82 -2.97 -4.39
C VAL A 169 13.24 -2.68 -4.83
N THR A 170 13.74 -3.44 -5.80
CA THR A 170 15.09 -3.28 -6.35
C THR A 170 15.04 -2.80 -7.79
N PHE A 171 15.89 -1.83 -8.14
CA PHE A 171 16.10 -1.41 -9.52
C PHE A 171 17.15 -2.33 -10.18
N LEU A 172 16.75 -3.00 -11.25
CA LEU A 172 17.65 -3.78 -12.12
C LEU A 172 18.33 -2.87 -13.15
N THR A 173 17.64 -1.81 -13.57
CA THR A 173 18.15 -0.69 -14.36
C THR A 173 17.49 0.59 -13.85
N PRO A 174 17.90 1.80 -14.28
CA PRO A 174 17.24 3.04 -13.87
C PRO A 174 15.73 3.14 -14.20
N ALA A 175 15.21 2.22 -15.01
CA ALA A 175 13.81 2.17 -15.41
C ALA A 175 13.15 0.80 -15.15
N LEU A 176 13.88 -0.24 -14.78
CA LEU A 176 13.34 -1.59 -14.56
C LEU A 176 13.44 -1.95 -13.08
N ILE A 177 12.31 -2.34 -12.49
CA ILE A 177 12.20 -2.73 -11.08
C ILE A 177 11.78 -4.19 -10.94
N ARG A 178 12.14 -4.77 -9.79
CA ARG A 178 11.71 -6.07 -9.30
C ARG A 178 11.34 -5.96 -7.83
N ALA A 179 10.22 -6.57 -7.45
CA ALA A 179 9.83 -6.74 -6.05
C ALA A 179 9.37 -8.19 -5.81
N ALA A 180 9.84 -8.82 -4.74
CA ALA A 180 9.40 -10.15 -4.34
C ALA A 180 8.34 -10.01 -3.24
N ILE A 181 7.14 -10.49 -3.51
CA ILE A 181 5.97 -10.42 -2.63
C ILE A 181 5.82 -11.77 -1.93
N PRO A 182 6.14 -11.85 -0.63
CA PRO A 182 6.06 -13.11 0.12
C PRO A 182 4.61 -13.41 0.51
N ILE A 183 4.08 -14.54 0.05
CA ILE A 183 2.77 -15.05 0.42
C ILE A 183 2.99 -16.14 1.49
N PRO A 184 2.58 -15.91 2.75
CA PRO A 184 2.75 -16.88 3.83
C PRO A 184 1.85 -18.10 3.65
N ASP A 185 2.14 -19.18 4.37
CA ASP A 185 1.38 -20.42 4.37
C ASP A 185 -0.06 -20.28 4.92
N ASP A 186 -0.28 -19.32 5.81
CA ASP A 186 -1.60 -19.00 6.38
C ASP A 186 -2.34 -17.87 5.62
N ALA A 187 -1.88 -17.52 4.41
CA ALA A 187 -2.50 -16.50 3.57
C ALA A 187 -3.96 -16.86 3.21
N PRO A 188 -4.94 -15.98 3.50
CA PRO A 188 -6.33 -16.25 3.17
C PRO A 188 -6.60 -16.29 1.67
N THR A 189 -7.45 -17.23 1.23
CA THR A 189 -7.83 -17.32 -0.19
C THR A 189 -8.69 -16.14 -0.62
N GLY A 190 -8.42 -15.59 -1.81
CA GLY A 190 -9.24 -14.53 -2.41
C GLY A 190 -8.45 -13.71 -3.42
N ASN A 191 -8.98 -12.53 -3.75
CA ASN A 191 -8.31 -11.59 -4.63
C ASN A 191 -7.31 -10.74 -3.85
N TYR A 192 -6.14 -10.54 -4.45
CA TYR A 192 -5.09 -9.68 -3.93
C TYR A 192 -4.89 -8.53 -4.90
N ASP A 193 -5.06 -7.31 -4.41
CA ASP A 193 -4.86 -6.08 -5.16
C ASP A 193 -3.41 -5.60 -4.99
N ILE A 194 -2.82 -5.07 -6.06
CA ILE A 194 -1.44 -4.55 -6.07
C ILE A 194 -1.48 -3.12 -6.61
N ASP A 195 -1.04 -2.18 -5.79
CA ASP A 195 -0.94 -0.74 -6.09
C ASP A 195 0.52 -0.26 -6.07
#